data_AF-A0A7C6YB04-F1
#
_entry.id   AF-A0A7C6YB04-F1
#
_cell.length_a   1.000
_cell.length_b   1.000
_cell.length_c   1.000
_cell.angle_alpha   90.00
_cell.angle_beta   90.00
_cell.angle_gamma   90.00
#
_symmetry.space_group_name_H-M   'P 1'
#
loop_
_entity.id
_entity.type
_entity.pdbx_description
1 polymer ?
#
loop_
_entity_poly.entity_id
_entity_poly.type
_entity_poly.pdbx_seq_one_letter_code
_entity_poly.pdbx_strand_id
1 'polypeptide(L)'
;MIVDNYFFTNNISHIYEKKVFNKNNPEENCTCDFYIPKYNAYIEIWGYEDDPKYEEQKIFKEKIYQSNNIKIINIYPKNIDSGIDDFLIKELLKYESLIKLFF
;
A
#
# COMPACT_ATOMS: atom_id res chain seq x y z
N MET A 1 13.10 0.08 -7.62
CA MET A 1 12.01 -0.78 -8.18
C MET A 1 11.08 0.11 -9.01
N ILE A 2 10.30 -0.39 -9.97
CA ILE A 2 9.50 0.49 -10.87
C ILE A 2 8.55 1.44 -10.10
N VAL A 3 7.93 0.96 -9.02
CA VAL A 3 7.05 1.74 -8.13
C VAL A 3 7.83 2.85 -7.38
N ASP A 4 9.01 2.52 -6.86
CA ASP A 4 9.91 3.47 -6.21
C ASP A 4 10.40 4.55 -7.18
N ASN A 5 10.80 4.16 -8.40
CA ASN A 5 11.21 5.11 -9.45
C ASN A 5 10.09 6.11 -9.77
N TYR A 6 8.84 5.66 -9.81
CA TYR A 6 7.69 6.53 -10.00
C TYR A 6 7.59 7.57 -8.87
N PHE A 7 7.70 7.15 -7.61
CA PHE A 7 7.65 8.09 -6.48
C PHE A 7 8.82 9.07 -6.50
N PHE A 8 10.04 8.58 -6.76
CA PHE A 8 11.23 9.42 -6.86
C PHE A 8 11.09 10.48 -7.97
N THR A 9 10.72 10.06 -9.18
CA THR A 9 10.61 10.95 -10.35
C THR A 9 9.53 12.02 -10.16
N ASN A 10 8.46 11.69 -9.44
CA ASN A 10 7.35 12.61 -9.15
C ASN A 10 7.53 13.40 -7.83
N ASN A 11 8.70 13.31 -7.18
CA ASN A 11 8.97 13.94 -5.88
C ASN A 11 7.93 13.59 -4.79
N ILE A 12 7.45 12.34 -4.79
CA ILE A 12 6.52 11.83 -3.78
C ILE A 12 7.34 11.19 -2.65
N SER A 13 7.33 11.83 -1.48
CA SER A 13 7.94 11.27 -0.27
C SER A 13 7.29 9.93 0.09
N HIS A 14 8.11 8.92 0.34
CA HIS A 14 7.66 7.58 0.72
C HIS A 14 8.63 6.95 1.74
N ILE A 15 8.12 5.98 2.51
CA ILE A 15 8.87 5.23 3.52
C ILE A 15 8.77 3.74 3.19
N TYR A 16 9.92 3.05 3.21
CA TYR A 16 10.01 1.60 3.02
C TYR A 16 9.65 0.83 4.28
N GLU A 17 9.06 -0.36 4.10
CA GLU A 17 8.92 -1.38 5.15
C GLU A 17 8.30 -0.85 6.46
N LYS A 18 7.33 0.06 6.33
CA LYS A 18 6.71 0.67 7.52
C LYS A 18 5.95 -0.40 8.30
N LYS A 19 6.35 -0.57 9.56
CA LYS A 19 5.68 -1.47 10.49
C LYS A 19 4.27 -0.97 10.85
N VAL A 20 3.32 -1.88 10.86
CA VAL A 20 1.91 -1.67 11.23
C VAL A 20 1.53 -2.65 12.31
N PHE A 21 1.15 -2.13 13.47
CA PHE A 21 0.70 -2.92 14.61
C PHE A 21 -0.81 -3.06 14.58
N ASN A 22 -1.33 -4.25 14.87
CA ASN A 22 -2.77 -4.48 15.03
C ASN A 22 -3.26 -3.74 16.29
N LYS A 23 -4.21 -2.81 16.11
CA LYS A 23 -4.73 -1.99 17.22
C LYS A 23 -5.42 -2.82 18.32
N ASN A 24 -5.91 -4.02 17.99
CA ASN A 24 -6.62 -4.89 18.91
C ASN A 24 -5.69 -5.92 19.59
N ASN A 25 -4.52 -6.17 19.01
CA ASN A 25 -3.52 -7.10 19.55
C ASN A 25 -2.10 -6.63 19.15
N PRO A 26 -1.41 -5.80 19.97
CA PRO A 26 -0.12 -5.19 19.60
C PRO A 26 1.02 -6.16 19.30
N GLU A 27 0.92 -7.43 19.74
CA GLU A 27 1.88 -8.48 19.39
C GLU A 27 1.79 -8.87 17.90
N GLU A 28 0.60 -8.74 17.29
CA GLU A 28 0.40 -8.92 15.86
C GLU A 28 0.83 -7.67 15.09
N ASN A 29 1.83 -7.81 14.22
CA ASN A 29 2.28 -6.73 13.36
C ASN A 29 2.72 -7.24 11.99
N CYS A 30 2.68 -6.36 10.99
CA CYS A 30 3.21 -6.60 9.66
C CYS A 30 4.03 -5.40 9.17
N THR A 31 4.66 -5.54 8.00
CA THR A 31 5.35 -4.48 7.29
C THR A 31 4.74 -4.32 5.89
N CYS A 32 4.44 -3.09 5.49
CA CYS A 32 4.03 -2.77 4.13
C CYS A 32 5.24 -2.46 3.24
N ASP A 33 5.12 -2.58 1.93
CA ASP A 33 6.23 -2.23 1.03
C ASP A 33 6.51 -0.72 1.03
N PHE A 34 5.46 0.10 0.94
CA PHE A 34 5.58 1.56 1.00
C PHE A 34 4.50 2.21 1.84
N TYR A 35 4.87 3.30 2.48
CA TYR A 35 3.95 4.25 3.09
C TYR A 35 4.14 5.65 2.49
N ILE A 36 3.03 6.29 2.10
CA ILE A 36 3.00 7.62 1.51
C ILE A 36 2.40 8.61 2.53
N PRO A 37 3.24 9.38 3.26
CA PRO A 37 2.78 10.21 4.38
C PRO A 37 1.74 11.26 3.98
N LYS A 38 1.94 11.90 2.81
CA LYS A 38 1.03 12.95 2.29
C LYS A 38 -0.42 12.48 2.22
N TYR A 39 -0.66 11.22 1.88
CA TYR A 39 -1.99 10.67 1.68
C TYR A 39 -2.44 9.76 2.83
N ASN A 40 -1.57 9.54 3.82
CA ASN A 40 -1.70 8.51 4.85
C ASN A 40 -2.14 7.15 4.24
N ALA A 41 -1.46 6.76 3.16
CA ALA A 41 -1.77 5.57 2.38
C ALA A 41 -0.62 4.56 2.46
N TYR A 42 -0.96 3.29 2.55
CA TYR A 42 -0.05 2.16 2.58
C TYR A 42 -0.12 1.42 1.24
N ILE A 43 0.96 0.79 0.83
CA ILE A 43 1.06 0.10 -0.45
C ILE A 43 1.67 -1.27 -0.22
N GLU A 44 1.05 -2.27 -0.84
CA GLU A 44 1.56 -3.64 -0.96
C GLU A 44 1.68 -4.00 -2.44
N ILE A 45 2.77 -4.66 -2.79
CA ILE A 45 3.09 -5.19 -4.12
C ILE A 45 3.05 -6.71 -4.00
N TRP A 46 2.00 -7.27 -4.58
CA TRP A 46 1.75 -8.70 -4.57
C TRP A 46 2.37 -9.35 -5.81
N GLY A 47 3.10 -10.44 -5.62
CA GLY A 47 3.60 -11.30 -6.68
C GLY A 47 2.55 -12.30 -7.18
N TYR A 48 2.91 -13.06 -8.22
CA TYR A 48 2.20 -14.28 -8.61
C TYR A 48 2.81 -15.43 -7.82
N GLU A 49 2.16 -15.86 -6.75
CA GLU A 49 2.59 -17.03 -5.99
C GLU A 49 1.39 -17.90 -5.63
N ASP A 50 1.37 -19.12 -6.16
CA ASP A 50 0.44 -20.18 -5.75
C ASP A 50 1.03 -20.95 -4.54
N ASP A 51 1.62 -20.24 -3.58
CA ASP A 51 2.13 -20.81 -2.32
C ASP A 51 1.11 -20.55 -1.19
N PRO A 52 0.58 -21.59 -0.53
CA PRO A 52 -0.31 -21.43 0.62
C PRO A 52 0.24 -20.49 1.72
N LYS A 53 1.56 -20.48 1.95
CA LYS A 53 2.18 -19.60 2.96
C LYS A 53 2.11 -18.13 2.56
N TYR A 54 2.28 -17.85 1.27
CA TYR A 54 2.17 -16.50 0.74
C TYR A 54 0.73 -15.98 0.89
N GLU A 55 -0.26 -16.81 0.56
CA GLU A 55 -1.67 -16.47 0.72
C GLU A 55 -2.04 -16.28 2.21
N GLU A 56 -1.53 -17.12 3.12
CA GLU A 56 -1.70 -16.93 4.57
C GLU A 56 -1.12 -15.58 5.04
N GLN A 57 0.07 -15.21 4.56
CA GLN A 57 0.70 -13.94 4.91
C GLN A 57 -0.08 -12.73 4.37
N LYS A 58 -0.58 -12.82 3.14
CA LYS A 58 -1.43 -11.80 2.52
C LYS A 58 -2.72 -11.61 3.32
N ILE A 59 -3.43 -12.70 3.65
CA ILE A 59 -4.64 -12.67 4.47
C ILE A 59 -4.36 -12.04 5.85
N PHE A 60 -3.24 -12.40 6.48
CA PHE A 60 -2.85 -11.83 7.76
C PHE A 60 -2.62 -10.32 7.68
N LYS A 61 -1.88 -9.85 6.67
CA LYS A 61 -1.66 -8.42 6.40
C LYS A 61 -2.99 -7.68 6.17
N GLU A 62 -3.85 -8.20 5.30
CA GLU A 62 -5.17 -7.62 5.00
C GLU A 62 -6.03 -7.49 6.25
N LYS A 63 -6.03 -8.50 7.13
CA LYS A 63 -6.76 -8.46 8.41
C LYS A 63 -6.27 -7.33 9.32
N ILE A 64 -4.95 -7.10 9.41
CA ILE A 64 -4.39 -5.97 10.18
C ILE A 64 -4.84 -4.64 9.60
N TYR A 65 -4.73 -4.46 8.28
CA TYR A 65 -5.13 -3.23 7.61
C TYR A 65 -6.62 -2.92 7.78
N GLN A 66 -7.48 -3.92 7.61
CA GLN A 66 -8.92 -3.80 7.84
C GLN A 66 -9.23 -3.44 9.30
N SER A 67 -8.62 -4.16 10.25
CA SER A 67 -8.80 -3.89 11.68
C SER A 67 -8.42 -2.46 12.03
N ASN A 68 -7.37 -1.92 11.41
CA ASN A 68 -6.89 -0.56 11.65
C ASN A 68 -7.61 0.52 10.83
N ASN A 69 -8.55 0.16 9.96
CA ASN A 69 -9.18 1.08 9.00
C ASN A 69 -8.14 1.84 8.14
N ILE A 70 -7.09 1.13 7.72
CA ILE A 70 -5.98 1.69 6.95
C ILE A 70 -6.36 1.80 5.47
N LYS A 71 -5.99 2.93 4.86
CA LYS A 71 -6.03 3.12 3.41
C LYS A 71 -4.90 2.34 2.77
N ILE A 72 -5.23 1.31 2.00
CA ILE A 72 -4.26 0.46 1.32
C ILE A 72 -4.46 0.47 -0.19
N ILE A 73 -3.35 0.60 -0.92
CA ILE A 73 -3.26 0.43 -2.36
C ILE A 73 -2.59 -0.92 -2.62
N ASN A 74 -3.34 -1.84 -3.24
CA ASN A 74 -2.82 -3.15 -3.62
C ASN A 74 -2.36 -3.12 -5.07
N ILE A 75 -1.06 -3.35 -5.30
CA ILE A 75 -0.47 -3.47 -6.62
C ILE A 75 -0.32 -4.95 -6.92
N TYR A 76 -0.98 -5.42 -7.97
CA TYR A 76 -0.80 -6.76 -8.51
C TYR A 76 0.02 -6.68 -9.79
N PRO A 77 0.59 -7.80 -10.28
CA PRO A 77 1.48 -7.70 -11.43
C PRO A 77 0.75 -7.23 -12.69
N LYS A 78 -0.55 -7.55 -12.85
CA LYS A 78 -1.40 -6.94 -13.89
C LYS A 78 -1.41 -5.41 -13.90
N ASN A 79 -1.28 -4.76 -12.74
CA ASN A 79 -1.21 -3.31 -12.63
C ASN A 79 0.12 -2.77 -13.14
N ILE A 80 1.19 -3.55 -12.98
CA ILE A 80 2.51 -3.25 -13.53
C ILE A 80 2.48 -3.43 -15.06
N ASP A 81 1.98 -4.58 -15.52
CA ASP A 81 1.91 -4.94 -16.94
C ASP A 81 1.07 -3.97 -17.77
N SER A 82 -0.01 -3.43 -17.18
CA SER A 82 -0.92 -2.49 -17.85
C SER A 82 -0.54 -1.01 -17.71
N GLY A 83 0.55 -0.69 -17.00
CA GLY A 83 1.02 0.68 -16.77
C GLY A 83 0.90 1.11 -15.32
N ILE A 84 1.99 0.94 -14.57
CA ILE A 84 2.02 1.24 -13.13
C ILE A 84 1.83 2.72 -12.81
N ASP A 85 2.36 3.63 -13.65
CA ASP A 85 2.28 5.07 -13.44
C ASP A 85 0.81 5.54 -13.47
N ASP A 86 0.07 5.14 -14.50
CA ASP A 86 -1.36 5.47 -14.64
C ASP A 86 -2.20 4.90 -13.49
N PHE A 87 -1.86 3.70 -13.03
CA PHE A 87 -2.50 3.09 -11.87
C PHE A 87 -2.24 3.89 -10.59
N LEU A 88 -0.98 4.21 -10.31
CA LEU A 88 -0.57 4.95 -9.11
C LEU A 88 -1.15 6.36 -9.08
N ILE A 89 -1.16 7.09 -10.20
CA ILE A 89 -1.78 8.42 -10.28
C ILE A 89 -3.27 8.32 -9.89
N LYS A 90 -4.01 7.37 -10.48
CA LYS A 90 -5.45 7.22 -10.22
C LYS A 90 -5.73 6.86 -8.77
N GLU A 91 -4.97 5.93 -8.18
CA GLU A 91 -5.18 5.52 -6.78
C GLU A 91 -4.83 6.66 -5.81
N LEU A 92 -3.72 7.37 -6.00
CA LEU A 92 -3.31 8.47 -5.13
C LEU A 92 -4.29 9.65 -5.18
N LEU A 93 -4.84 9.97 -6.35
CA LEU A 93 -5.82 11.05 -6.51
C LEU A 93 -7.12 10.83 -5.72
N LYS A 94 -7.53 9.57 -5.50
CA LYS A 94 -8.71 9.25 -4.65
C LYS A 94 -8.51 9.71 -3.21
N TYR A 95 -7.28 9.75 -2.73
CA TYR A 95 -6.96 10.20 -1.38
C TYR A 95 -6.70 11.70 -1.30
N GLU A 96 -6.30 12.34 -2.40
CA GLU A 96 -6.14 13.79 -2.47
C GLU A 96 -7.48 14.53 -2.46
N SER A 97 -8.47 14.05 -3.22
CA SER A 97 -9.80 14.66 -3.27
C SER A 97 -10.52 14.62 -1.91
N LEU A 98 -10.26 13.57 -1.12
CA LEU A 98 -10.75 13.46 0.25
C LEU A 98 -10.15 14.52 1.19
N ILE A 99 -8.89 14.93 1.01
CA ILE A 99 -8.25 15.95 1.86
C ILE A 99 -8.85 17.33 1.58
N LYS A 100 -9.15 17.66 0.32
CA LYS A 100 -9.68 18.96 -0.09
C LYS A 100 -11.14 19.21 0.31
N LEU A 101 -11.88 18.19 0.75
CA LEU A 101 -13.27 18.32 1.20
C LEU A 101 -13.40 18.75 2.68
N PHE A 102 -12.31 18.73 3.45
CA PHE A 102 -12.29 19.07 4.87
C PHE A 102 -11.59 20.41 5.17
N PHE A 103 -11.27 21.19 4.14
CA PHE A 103 -10.75 22.56 4.22
C PHE A 103 -11.58 23.48 3.32
#